data_AF-A0A838R1W4-F1
#
_entry.id   AF-A0A838R1W4-F1
#
_cell.length_a   1.000
_cell.length_b   1.000
_cell.length_c   1.000
_cell.angle_alpha   90.00
_cell.angle_beta   90.00
_cell.angle_gamma   90.00
#
_symmetry.space_group_name_H-M   'P 1'
#
loop_
_entity.id
_entity.type
_entity.pdbx_description
1 polymer ?
#
loop_
_entity_poly.entity_id
_entity_poly.type
_entity_poly.pdbx_seq_one_letter_code
_entity_poly.pdbx_strand_id
1 'polypeptide(L)'
;LGTPDSDLLAEAYLQGSSSFTNGLSINLGSAYNVGVNAQDLDFTYRLPTGDVLEGAVNYVTGGFLAADFNSSGGVNAADLAAWKAGFGDVSAMKSDGDADNDLDVDGTDFLIWQRQLGQTGSASPTSAAVPEPASLLLLASVASAFGVWSRNHGMRAFLKNDHQLH
;
A
#
# COMPACT_ATOMS: atom_id res chain seq x y z
N LEU A 1 2.22 -1.07 -23.05
CA LEU A 1 3.39 -1.10 -22.17
C LEU A 1 4.56 -0.92 -23.11
N GLY A 2 5.33 0.15 -22.97
CA GLY A 2 6.34 0.59 -23.94
C GLY A 2 7.52 -0.37 -24.07
N THR A 3 8.55 0.04 -24.80
CA THR A 3 9.82 -0.68 -24.92
C THR A 3 10.65 -0.46 -23.65
N PRO A 4 11.22 -1.51 -23.00
CA PRO A 4 12.08 -1.32 -21.83
C PRO A 4 13.28 -0.41 -22.12
N ASP A 5 13.58 0.50 -21.21
CA ASP A 5 14.73 1.41 -21.25
C ASP A 5 15.24 1.75 -19.83
N SER A 6 16.00 2.83 -19.65
CA SER A 6 16.55 3.23 -18.35
C SER A 6 15.48 3.62 -17.33
N ASP A 7 14.30 4.02 -17.81
CA ASP A 7 13.24 4.62 -17.00
C ASP A 7 11.99 3.71 -16.98
N LEU A 8 11.97 2.67 -17.83
CA LEU A 8 10.88 1.73 -17.95
C LEU A 8 11.35 0.28 -17.83
N LEU A 9 10.95 -0.38 -16.73
CA LEU A 9 10.90 -1.82 -16.64
C LEU A 9 9.57 -2.33 -17.22
N ALA A 10 9.63 -3.03 -18.35
CA ALA A 10 8.45 -3.68 -18.93
C ALA A 10 8.69 -5.18 -19.16
N GLU A 11 7.75 -6.00 -18.71
CA GLU A 11 7.68 -7.42 -19.01
C GLU A 11 6.50 -7.67 -19.96
N ALA A 12 6.74 -8.37 -21.08
CA ALA A 12 5.71 -8.70 -22.05
C ALA A 12 5.84 -10.16 -22.50
N TYR A 13 4.72 -10.88 -22.45
CA TYR A 13 4.63 -12.26 -22.94
C TYR A 13 3.77 -12.30 -24.19
N LEU A 14 4.32 -12.85 -25.28
CA LEU A 14 3.60 -12.93 -26.57
C LEU A 14 2.40 -13.91 -26.53
N GLN A 15 2.46 -14.93 -25.66
CA GLN A 15 1.41 -15.96 -25.51
C GLN A 15 1.16 -16.34 -24.04
N GLY A 16 1.47 -15.45 -23.09
CA GLY A 16 1.42 -15.76 -21.66
C GLY A 16 1.04 -14.56 -20.80
N SER A 17 1.02 -14.79 -19.49
CA SER A 17 0.78 -13.75 -18.49
C SER A 17 1.49 -14.12 -17.19
N SER A 18 1.98 -13.12 -16.47
CA SER A 18 2.40 -13.29 -15.08
C SER A 18 1.17 -13.47 -14.19
N SER A 19 1.21 -14.44 -13.28
CA SER A 19 0.18 -14.60 -12.26
C SER A 19 0.65 -13.94 -10.96
N PHE A 20 -0.07 -12.90 -10.53
CA PHE A 20 0.18 -12.25 -9.24
C PHE A 20 -0.76 -12.86 -8.21
N THR A 21 -0.25 -13.75 -7.37
CA THR A 21 -0.98 -14.21 -6.19
C THR A 21 -0.85 -13.18 -5.07
N ASN A 22 -1.89 -13.06 -4.24
CA ASN A 22 -1.83 -12.14 -3.11
C ASN A 22 -0.63 -12.49 -2.20
N GLY A 23 0.16 -11.48 -1.83
CA GLY A 23 1.37 -11.65 -1.02
C GLY A 23 2.62 -12.07 -1.79
N LEU A 24 2.56 -12.21 -3.12
CA LEU A 24 3.76 -12.43 -3.93
C LEU A 24 4.71 -11.23 -3.79
N SER A 25 5.96 -11.51 -3.44
CA SER A 25 7.03 -10.51 -3.40
C SER A 25 7.96 -10.70 -4.61
N ILE A 26 8.19 -9.62 -5.36
CA ILE A 26 9.10 -9.59 -6.50
C ILE A 26 10.22 -8.61 -6.19
N ASN A 27 11.46 -9.04 -6.39
CA ASN A 27 12.63 -8.18 -6.22
C ASN A 27 12.80 -7.34 -7.50
N LEU A 28 12.83 -6.01 -7.38
CA LEU A 28 13.01 -5.07 -8.49
C LEU A 28 14.49 -4.93 -8.91
N GLY A 29 15.40 -5.65 -8.25
CA GLY A 29 16.83 -5.53 -8.44
C GLY A 29 17.32 -4.11 -8.18
N SER A 30 18.23 -3.64 -9.04
CA SER A 30 18.80 -2.29 -8.97
C SER A 30 17.91 -1.22 -9.61
N ALA A 31 16.71 -1.57 -10.09
CA ALA A 31 15.87 -0.63 -10.82
C ALA A 31 15.17 0.40 -9.93
N TYR A 32 15.15 0.19 -8.62
CA TYR A 32 14.71 1.20 -7.66
C TYR A 32 15.75 1.33 -6.55
N ASN A 33 16.28 2.54 -6.38
CA ASN A 33 17.22 2.84 -5.32
C ASN A 33 16.45 3.22 -4.05
N VAL A 34 16.36 2.29 -3.10
CA VAL A 34 15.70 2.53 -1.81
C VAL A 34 16.44 3.55 -0.94
N GLY A 35 17.71 3.86 -1.21
CA GLY A 35 18.50 4.82 -0.43
C GLY A 35 18.10 6.28 -0.66
N VAL A 36 17.57 6.62 -1.84
CA VAL A 36 17.25 8.01 -2.23
C VAL A 36 15.78 8.40 -1.98
N ASN A 37 14.91 7.43 -1.67
CA ASN A 37 13.49 7.65 -1.36
C ASN A 37 12.74 8.57 -2.34
N ALA A 38 12.98 8.41 -3.65
CA ALA A 38 12.35 9.26 -4.68
C ALA A 38 10.82 9.09 -4.75
N GLN A 39 10.28 7.94 -4.33
CA GLN A 39 8.85 7.62 -4.32
C GLN A 39 8.13 7.93 -5.65
N ASP A 40 8.79 7.61 -6.75
CA ASP A 40 8.44 7.99 -8.12
C ASP A 40 8.04 6.80 -9.02
N LEU A 41 7.90 5.60 -8.46
CA LEU A 41 7.40 4.43 -9.19
C LEU A 41 5.96 4.65 -9.63
N ASP A 42 5.74 4.46 -10.92
CA ASP A 42 4.44 4.22 -11.53
C ASP A 42 4.28 2.73 -11.82
N PHE A 43 3.10 2.17 -11.54
CA PHE A 43 2.80 0.76 -11.78
C PHE A 43 1.55 0.63 -12.63
N THR A 44 1.70 0.02 -13.81
CA THR A 44 0.57 -0.27 -14.70
C THR A 44 0.57 -1.74 -15.12
N TYR A 45 -0.63 -2.30 -15.26
CA TYR A 45 -0.81 -3.68 -15.70
C TYR A 45 -1.93 -3.77 -16.74
N ARG A 46 -1.87 -4.81 -17.58
CA ARG A 46 -2.86 -5.06 -18.63
C ARG A 46 -3.69 -6.29 -18.28
N LEU A 47 -5.01 -6.16 -18.35
CA LEU A 47 -5.93 -7.27 -18.19
C LEU A 47 -6.00 -8.13 -19.47
N PRO A 48 -6.41 -9.41 -19.38
CA PRO A 48 -6.66 -10.24 -20.56
C PRO A 48 -7.70 -9.64 -21.53
N THR A 49 -8.57 -8.76 -21.05
CA THR A 49 -9.56 -8.01 -21.86
C THR A 49 -8.92 -6.91 -22.72
N GLY A 50 -7.63 -6.60 -22.48
CA GLY A 50 -6.87 -5.60 -23.23
C GLY A 50 -6.74 -4.25 -22.51
N ASP A 51 -7.56 -4.00 -21.50
CA ASP A 51 -7.56 -2.77 -20.70
C ASP A 51 -6.25 -2.61 -19.93
N VAL A 52 -5.75 -1.37 -19.86
CA VAL A 52 -4.59 -0.99 -19.03
C VAL A 52 -5.09 -0.27 -17.80
N LEU A 53 -4.68 -0.75 -16.64
CA LEU A 53 -5.02 -0.17 -15.35
C LEU A 53 -3.74 0.29 -14.64
N GLU A 54 -3.86 1.39 -13.91
CA GLU A 54 -2.86 1.87 -12.97
C GLU A 54 -3.10 1.15 -11.63
N GLY A 55 -2.06 0.54 -11.08
CA GLY A 55 -2.11 -0.08 -9.77
C GLY A 55 -1.51 0.84 -8.72
N ALA A 56 -2.02 0.76 -7.50
CA ALA A 56 -1.49 1.56 -6.41
C ALA A 56 -0.08 1.07 -6.01
N VAL A 57 0.88 1.99 -6.02
CA VAL A 57 2.19 1.76 -5.40
C VAL A 57 2.14 2.23 -3.95
N ASN A 58 2.45 1.32 -3.02
CA ASN A 58 2.64 1.67 -1.63
C ASN A 58 4.09 1.43 -1.24
N TYR A 59 4.80 2.50 -0.85
CA TYR A 59 6.16 2.42 -0.37
C TYR A 59 6.16 1.93 1.07
N VAL A 60 6.30 0.61 1.24
CA VAL A 60 6.48 0.01 2.56
C VAL A 60 7.95 -0.04 2.87
N THR A 61 8.46 1.07 3.37
CA THR A 61 9.80 1.16 3.91
C THR A 61 9.62 1.42 5.40
N GLY A 62 10.36 0.70 6.25
CA GLY A 62 10.43 1.07 7.66
C GLY A 62 10.87 2.52 7.69
N GLY A 63 9.98 3.41 8.15
CA GLY A 63 10.02 4.84 7.83
C GLY A 63 11.42 5.41 7.74
N PHE A 64 11.75 5.95 6.56
CA PHE A 64 13.07 6.47 6.25
C PHE A 64 13.41 7.64 7.16
N LEU A 65 14.15 7.33 8.21
CA LEU A 65 14.90 8.33 8.94
C LEU A 65 16.18 8.55 8.14
N ALA A 66 16.44 9.81 7.84
CA ALA A 66 17.62 10.26 7.10
C ALA A 66 18.90 9.70 7.74
N ALA A 67 18.96 9.66 9.07
CA ALA A 67 20.08 9.13 9.83
C ALA A 67 20.01 7.63 10.17
N ASP A 68 19.09 6.86 9.58
CA ASP A 68 19.10 5.38 9.66
C ASP A 68 20.00 4.85 8.54
N PHE A 69 21.30 4.84 8.82
CA PHE A 69 22.36 4.51 7.87
C PHE A 69 22.50 3.01 7.67
N ASN A 70 22.18 2.21 8.69
CA ASN A 70 22.21 0.74 8.61
C ASN A 70 20.87 0.11 8.19
N SER A 71 19.85 0.94 7.92
CA SER A 71 18.51 0.51 7.50
C SER A 71 17.84 -0.45 8.50
N SER A 72 18.09 -0.26 9.79
CA SER A 72 17.51 -1.08 10.86
C SER A 72 16.07 -0.67 11.20
N GLY A 73 15.56 0.42 10.62
CA GLY A 73 14.24 0.98 10.88
C GLY A 73 14.21 1.95 12.06
N GLY A 74 15.36 2.38 12.57
CA GLY A 74 15.44 3.34 13.67
C GLY A 74 16.83 3.90 13.88
N VAL A 75 16.90 5.17 14.30
CA VAL A 75 18.17 5.89 14.46
C VAL A 75 18.74 5.65 15.85
N ASN A 76 19.90 5.02 15.91
CA ASN A 76 20.52 4.59 17.16
C ASN A 76 22.06 4.69 17.12
N ALA A 77 22.71 4.05 18.10
CA ALA A 77 24.16 4.09 18.26
C ALA A 77 24.92 3.37 17.12
N ALA A 78 24.29 2.41 16.45
CA ALA A 78 24.88 1.76 15.28
C ALA A 78 24.96 2.71 14.09
N ASP A 79 23.99 3.60 13.92
CA ASP A 79 24.04 4.65 12.89
C ASP A 79 25.12 5.70 13.22
N LEU A 80 25.26 6.06 14.50
CA LEU A 80 26.37 6.91 14.92
C LEU A 80 27.74 6.31 14.59
N ALA A 81 27.87 4.99 14.66
CA ALA A 81 29.09 4.30 14.30
C ALA A 81 29.37 4.39 12.78
N ALA A 82 28.33 4.33 11.95
CA ALA A 82 28.43 4.54 10.51
C ALA A 82 28.90 5.97 10.19
N TRP A 83 28.23 7.00 10.73
CA TRP A 83 28.64 8.40 10.56
C TRP A 83 30.09 8.64 10.99
N LYS A 84 30.50 8.09 12.14
CA LYS A 84 31.91 8.20 12.60
C LYS A 84 32.91 7.55 11.65
N ALA A 85 32.50 6.50 10.94
CA ALA A 85 33.36 5.81 9.99
C ALA A 85 33.51 6.57 8.67
N GLY A 86 32.46 7.26 8.22
CA GLY A 86 32.49 8.06 6.99
C GLY A 86 32.89 9.52 7.17
N PHE A 87 32.95 10.06 8.40
CA PHE A 87 33.23 11.48 8.63
C PHE A 87 34.46 11.99 7.84
N GLY A 88 34.23 13.01 7.00
CA GLY A 88 35.22 13.61 6.11
C GLY A 88 35.32 12.96 4.73
N ASP A 89 34.51 11.96 4.41
CA ASP A 89 34.32 11.49 3.04
C ASP A 89 33.61 12.56 2.22
N VAL A 90 34.00 12.71 0.95
CA VAL A 90 33.50 13.70 -0.02
C VAL A 90 32.93 13.03 -1.29
N SER A 91 32.74 11.71 -1.20
CA SER A 91 32.06 10.89 -2.21
C SER A 91 31.20 9.84 -1.48
N ALA A 92 30.50 10.29 -0.45
CA ALA A 92 29.75 9.45 0.47
C ALA A 92 28.44 8.95 -0.15
N MET A 93 27.99 7.80 0.34
CA MET A 93 26.61 7.34 0.20
C MET A 93 25.92 7.44 1.57
N LYS A 94 24.59 7.34 1.59
CA LYS A 94 23.81 7.31 2.84
C LYS A 94 24.36 6.33 3.89
N SER A 95 24.78 5.13 3.46
CA SER A 95 25.34 4.12 4.37
C SER A 95 26.64 4.54 5.06
N ASP A 96 27.35 5.50 4.49
CA ASP A 96 28.60 6.03 5.02
C ASP A 96 28.36 7.16 6.05
N GLY A 97 27.12 7.65 6.16
CA GLY A 97 26.75 8.69 7.11
C GLY A 97 26.18 9.96 6.50
N ASP A 98 25.97 10.00 5.18
CA ASP A 98 25.39 11.12 4.45
C ASP A 98 23.86 11.17 4.67
N ALA A 99 23.41 12.03 5.58
CA ALA A 99 22.02 12.17 5.97
C ALA A 99 21.28 13.29 5.22
N ASP A 100 21.97 14.32 4.72
CA ASP A 100 21.34 15.36 3.89
C ASP A 100 21.43 15.10 2.37
N ASN A 101 22.13 14.02 1.99
CA ASN A 101 22.30 13.54 0.63
C ASN A 101 23.05 14.55 -0.26
N ASP A 102 24.10 15.16 0.29
CA ASP A 102 24.97 16.11 -0.42
C ASP A 102 26.30 15.51 -0.91
N LEU A 103 26.47 14.20 -0.72
CA LEU A 103 27.64 13.39 -1.12
C LEU A 103 28.87 13.59 -0.23
N ASP A 104 28.76 14.23 0.93
CA ASP A 104 29.79 14.23 1.95
C ASP A 104 29.27 13.72 3.32
N VAL A 105 30.19 13.54 4.27
CA VAL A 105 29.83 13.20 5.66
C VAL A 105 30.43 14.23 6.60
N ASP A 106 29.60 15.13 7.09
CA ASP A 106 30.03 16.27 7.86
C ASP A 106 29.20 16.54 9.13
N GLY A 107 29.30 17.77 9.65
CA GLY A 107 28.56 18.19 10.84
C GLY A 107 27.05 18.35 10.61
N THR A 108 26.63 18.63 9.39
CA THR A 108 25.24 18.76 8.97
C THR A 108 24.52 17.42 9.11
N ASP A 109 25.16 16.33 8.68
CA ASP A 109 24.64 14.97 8.88
C ASP A 109 24.53 14.59 10.34
N PHE A 110 25.56 14.93 11.12
CA PHE A 110 25.57 14.67 12.55
C PHE A 110 24.40 15.36 13.25
N LEU A 111 24.09 16.60 12.86
CA LEU A 111 22.94 17.33 13.39
C LEU A 111 21.62 16.67 13.01
N ILE A 112 21.52 16.06 11.82
CA ILE A 112 20.34 15.27 11.43
C ILE A 112 20.23 14.02 12.31
N TRP A 113 21.32 13.29 12.51
CA TRP A 113 21.37 12.14 13.43
C TRP A 113 20.94 12.53 14.84
N GLN A 114 21.44 13.64 15.39
CA GLN A 114 21.06 14.12 16.72
C GLN A 114 19.56 14.43 16.82
N ARG A 115 18.96 15.02 15.78
CA ARG A 115 17.51 15.32 15.75
C ARG A 115 16.65 14.06 15.64
N GLN A 116 17.16 13.01 14.99
CA GLN A 116 16.42 11.78 14.76
C GLN A 116 16.73 10.66 15.75
N LEU A 117 17.72 10.82 16.63
CA LEU A 117 18.10 9.81 17.62
C LEU A 117 16.89 9.31 18.43
N GLY A 118 16.70 7.98 18.42
CA GLY A 118 15.60 7.31 19.12
C GLY A 118 14.28 7.30 18.36
N GLN A 119 14.20 7.94 17.19
CA GLN A 119 13.06 7.77 16.29
C GLN A 119 13.12 6.37 15.67
N THR A 120 11.96 5.76 15.53
CA THR A 120 11.75 4.54 14.75
C THR A 120 10.82 4.87 13.60
N GLY A 121 11.14 4.40 12.40
CA GLY A 121 10.30 4.59 11.24
C GLY A 121 8.89 4.07 11.52
N SER A 122 7.87 4.91 11.33
CA SER A 122 6.49 4.46 11.48
C SER A 122 6.22 3.39 10.43
N ALA A 123 6.06 2.14 10.85
CA ALA A 123 5.48 1.14 9.98
C ALA A 123 4.12 1.68 9.54
N SER A 124 3.90 1.81 8.23
CA SER A 124 2.57 2.14 7.69
C SER A 124 1.57 1.21 8.38
N PRO A 125 0.47 1.75 8.97
CA PRO A 125 -0.55 0.89 9.56
C PRO A 125 -0.98 -0.09 8.47
N THR A 126 -0.82 -1.38 8.74
CA THR A 126 -1.42 -2.39 7.87
C THR A 126 -2.90 -2.08 7.82
N SER A 127 -3.42 -1.79 6.62
CA SER A 127 -4.84 -1.56 6.42
C SER A 127 -5.54 -2.85 6.84
N ALA A 128 -6.03 -2.89 8.09
CA ALA A 128 -6.77 -4.02 8.59
C ALA A 128 -7.99 -4.15 7.67
N ALA A 129 -8.14 -5.32 7.04
CA ALA A 129 -9.29 -5.60 6.21
C ALA A 129 -10.54 -5.27 7.03
N VAL A 130 -11.23 -4.20 6.64
CA VAL A 130 -12.52 -3.84 7.24
C VAL A 130 -13.45 -5.00 6.92
N PRO A 131 -13.94 -5.75 7.92
CA PRO A 131 -14.91 -6.80 7.66
C PRO A 131 -16.10 -6.15 6.94
N GLU A 132 -16.47 -6.69 5.78
CA GLU A 132 -17.57 -6.13 5.00
C GLU A 132 -18.81 -5.96 5.91
N PRO A 133 -19.42 -4.77 5.95
CA PRO A 133 -20.51 -4.52 6.87
C PRO A 133 -21.67 -5.46 6.54
N ALA A 134 -22.38 -5.90 7.58
CA ALA A 134 -23.59 -6.73 7.52
C ALA A 134 -24.76 -6.13 6.70
N SER A 135 -24.51 -5.14 5.84
CA SER A 135 -25.43 -4.48 4.91
C SER A 135 -26.17 -5.49 4.02
N LEU A 136 -25.50 -6.56 3.59
CA LEU A 136 -26.14 -7.64 2.82
C LEU A 136 -27.14 -8.45 3.67
N LEU A 137 -26.86 -8.65 4.96
CA LEU A 137 -27.78 -9.31 5.90
C LEU A 137 -28.98 -8.41 6.26
N LEU A 138 -28.78 -7.09 6.29
CA LEU A 138 -29.86 -6.13 6.52
C LEU A 138 -30.82 -6.05 5.31
N LEU A 139 -30.30 -6.05 4.08
CA LEU A 139 -31.12 -6.11 2.87
C LEU A 139 -31.95 -7.41 2.77
N ALA A 140 -31.37 -8.54 3.15
CA ALA A 140 -32.06 -9.83 3.16
C ALA A 140 -33.18 -9.92 4.21
N SER A 141 -32.97 -9.32 5.39
CA SER A 141 -33.98 -9.30 6.47
C SER A 141 -35.15 -8.36 6.16
N VAL A 142 -34.88 -7.20 5.54
CA VAL A 142 -35.95 -6.29 5.08
C VAL A 142 -36.78 -6.93 3.96
N ALA A 143 -36.16 -7.60 2.98
CA ALA A 143 -36.88 -8.29 1.91
C ALA A 143 -37.80 -9.42 2.44
N SER A 144 -37.35 -10.13 3.49
CA SER A 144 -38.13 -11.20 4.12
C SER A 144 -39.36 -10.66 4.87
N ALA A 145 -39.25 -9.51 5.53
CA ALA A 145 -40.35 -8.88 6.25
C ALA A 145 -41.46 -8.36 5.30
N PHE A 146 -41.09 -7.76 4.16
CA PHE A 146 -42.05 -7.32 3.15
C PHE A 146 -42.73 -8.50 2.42
N GLY A 147 -42.00 -9.60 2.19
CA GLY A 147 -42.56 -10.82 1.60
C GLY A 147 -43.62 -11.50 2.48
N VAL A 148 -43.45 -11.49 3.81
CA VAL A 148 -44.43 -12.07 4.74
C VAL A 148 -45.66 -11.16 4.91
N TRP A 149 -45.46 -9.84 4.94
CA TRP A 149 -46.55 -8.88 5.08
C TRP A 149 -47.52 -8.88 3.89
N SER A 150 -47.01 -8.98 2.66
CA SER A 150 -47.83 -9.04 1.43
C SER A 150 -48.64 -10.33 1.31
N ARG A 151 -48.12 -11.45 1.82
CA ARG A 151 -48.80 -12.76 1.78
C ARG A 151 -49.97 -12.87 2.77
N ASN A 152 -49.88 -12.23 3.93
CA ASN A 152 -50.92 -12.30 4.96
C ASN A 152 -52.09 -11.34 4.73
N HIS A 153 -51.92 -10.27 3.94
CA HIS A 153 -53.01 -9.32 3.62
C HIS A 153 -53.88 -9.76 2.43
N GLY A 154 -53.40 -10.67 1.58
CA GLY A 154 -54.15 -11.16 0.42
C GLY A 154 -55.19 -12.25 0.73
N MET A 155 -55.12 -12.93 1.88
CA MET A 155 -55.99 -14.08 2.17
C MET A 155 -57.21 -13.78 3.05
N ARG A 156 -57.43 -12.53 3.49
CA ARG A 156 -58.56 -12.17 4.36
C ARG A 156 -59.79 -11.60 3.64
N ALA A 157 -59.76 -11.44 2.33
CA ALA A 157 -60.80 -10.74 1.58
C ALA A 157 -61.95 -11.62 1.04
N PHE A 158 -62.05 -12.88 1.45
CA PHE A 158 -63.14 -13.75 0.98
C PHE A 158 -63.78 -14.51 2.14
N LEU A 159 -64.76 -13.90 2.80
CA LEU A 159 -65.86 -14.60 3.46
C LEU A 159 -67.01 -13.61 3.79
N LYS A 160 -68.05 -13.72 2.96
CA LYS A 160 -69.48 -13.49 3.23
C LYS A 160 -69.95 -12.08 3.64
N ASN A 161 -70.80 -11.49 2.80
CA ASN A 161 -72.23 -11.50 3.15
C ASN A 161 -73.11 -11.25 1.91
N ASP A 162 -73.65 -12.34 1.37
CA ASP A 162 -74.86 -12.31 0.56
C ASP A 162 -76.08 -12.11 1.48
N HIS A 163 -77.09 -11.44 0.92
CA HIS A 163 -78.46 -11.27 1.41
C HIS A 163 -78.68 -10.40 2.64
N GLN A 164 -79.31 -9.23 2.45
CA GLN A 164 -80.71 -9.05 2.87
C GLN A 164 -81.41 -7.94 2.05
N LEU A 165 -82.69 -8.21 1.80
CA LEU A 165 -83.68 -7.49 1.01
C LEU A 165 -84.23 -6.25 1.75
N HIS A 166 -84.59 -5.19 1.01
CA HIS A 166 -85.93 -4.60 0.92
C HIS A 166 -85.90 -3.33 0.06
#